data_AF-A0A518VCH1-F1
#
_entry.id   AF-A0A518VCH1-F1
#
_cell.length_a   1.000
_cell.length_b   1.000
_cell.length_c   1.000
_cell.angle_alpha   90.00
_cell.angle_beta   90.00
_cell.angle_gamma   90.00
#
_symmetry.space_group_name_H-M   'P 1'
#
loop_
_entity.id
_entity.type
_entity.pdbx_description
1 polymer ?
#
loop_
_entity_poly.entity_id
_entity_poly.type
_entity_poly.pdbx_seq_one_letter_code
_entity_poly.pdbx_strand_id
1 'polypeptide(L)'
;MTTINYYYINFLKEADQMQVGVTRDMVEEVLSQGLTEIKTSRKTVNSFKKQLTVHGVGLADSQRIINGKTPLNKVENSVLCLFLIHIRGFIEDQDLKNKIAAENYFTQHEINEINLMELSPEDEELLPYTFSDVKQFELDDYDTSIDAEQLLKLSEGNVIQYNFNTQREAKLVKTVTSIIKAPKLNQKAVKEITQLILEDKLFRTTITFNARLNSSDSGQELIFDTRNKTLTVTEGTKLDCLDGFHRLTATINAIKLNPDSKMTFGLRIVNYSEKKAQSLFSQINTFTSQSVSRLAEMRQSHSSYVVKQLREESMLGDKISSSDHLSTDQLVTFTVLDSIIDEVFHPSNIIEAKEIVGLLKETFDSIAMRYPKEFVTNIGETRKETIINSNQMFNAYVILAKKLKDVGLPPSHIATLIDKIDFSRSNPLWREIGVLDNNNSIMTKPKSKIVNFFKKLDVKEEINNV
;
A
#
# COMPACT_ATOMS: atom_id res chain seq x y z
N MET A 1 17.86 -8.92 26.32
CA MET A 1 16.61 -8.19 26.01
C MET A 1 16.10 -8.76 24.70
N THR A 2 15.13 -9.68 24.75
CA THR A 2 14.79 -10.53 23.60
C THR A 2 13.33 -10.30 23.24
N THR A 3 13.14 -9.85 22.01
CA THR A 3 11.90 -9.30 21.46
C THR A 3 10.97 -10.41 20.94
N ILE A 4 9.69 -10.21 21.21
CA ILE A 4 8.51 -10.96 20.76
C ILE A 4 8.32 -10.75 19.25
N ASN A 5 8.17 -11.81 18.45
CA ASN A 5 7.93 -11.75 16.99
C ASN A 5 6.55 -12.35 16.68
N TYR A 6 5.58 -11.51 16.33
CA TYR A 6 4.28 -11.94 15.78
C TYR A 6 4.41 -12.09 14.25
N TYR A 7 3.93 -13.22 13.70
CA TYR A 7 3.75 -13.43 12.26
C TYR A 7 2.32 -13.01 11.85
N TYR A 8 2.18 -12.64 10.58
CA TYR A 8 1.08 -11.91 9.96
C TYR A 8 -0.32 -12.48 10.12
N ILE A 9 -1.20 -11.67 10.74
CA ILE A 9 -2.53 -11.34 10.21
C ILE A 9 -2.68 -9.81 10.36
N ASN A 10 -3.21 -9.14 9.34
CA ASN A 10 -3.57 -7.72 9.44
C ASN A 10 -4.61 -7.58 10.57
N PHE A 11 -4.24 -6.97 11.69
CA PHE A 11 -5.24 -6.31 12.54
C PHE A 11 -5.89 -5.23 11.69
N LEU A 12 -7.10 -5.49 11.19
CA LEU A 12 -7.99 -4.41 10.79
C LEU A 12 -8.13 -3.50 12.00
N LYS A 13 -7.93 -2.20 11.78
CA LYS A 13 -7.91 -1.15 12.80
C LYS A 13 -9.28 -0.94 13.51
N GLU A 14 -10.19 -1.89 13.40
CA GLU A 14 -11.58 -1.80 13.85
C GLU A 14 -11.93 -2.78 15.00
N ALA A 15 -11.02 -3.68 15.39
CA ALA A 15 -11.24 -4.65 16.48
C ALA A 15 -10.88 -4.09 17.88
N ASP A 16 -11.66 -3.12 18.38
CA ASP A 16 -11.43 -2.49 19.69
C ASP A 16 -12.73 -2.26 20.50
N GLN A 17 -13.81 -3.02 20.23
CA GLN A 17 -15.13 -2.79 20.81
C GLN A 17 -15.52 -3.87 21.84
N MET A 18 -15.04 -3.73 23.07
CA MET A 18 -15.57 -4.48 24.23
C MET A 18 -17.10 -4.30 24.37
N GLN A 19 -17.76 -5.26 25.02
CA GLN A 19 -19.20 -5.14 25.30
C GLN A 19 -19.53 -3.86 26.10
N VAL A 20 -20.73 -3.33 25.89
CA VAL A 20 -21.21 -2.13 26.57
C VAL A 20 -21.17 -2.34 28.09
N GLY A 21 -20.42 -1.50 28.80
CA GLY A 21 -20.26 -1.57 30.25
C GLY A 21 -19.09 -2.42 30.74
N VAL A 22 -18.35 -3.06 29.84
CA VAL A 22 -17.11 -3.78 30.16
C VAL A 22 -15.93 -2.82 30.10
N THR A 23 -15.13 -2.78 31.17
CA THR A 23 -13.86 -2.07 31.17
C THR A 23 -12.72 -3.04 30.94
N ARG A 24 -11.63 -2.51 30.40
CA ARG A 24 -10.40 -3.25 30.21
C ARG A 24 -9.85 -3.84 31.52
N ASP A 25 -9.95 -3.09 32.62
CA ASP A 25 -9.50 -3.55 33.94
C ASP A 25 -10.25 -4.83 34.39
N MET A 26 -11.54 -4.96 34.06
CA MET A 26 -12.32 -6.17 34.35
C MET A 26 -11.78 -7.39 33.61
N VAL A 27 -11.36 -7.21 32.34
CA VAL A 27 -10.76 -8.27 31.53
C VAL A 27 -9.41 -8.69 32.10
N GLU A 28 -8.58 -7.72 32.47
CA GLU A 28 -7.26 -7.96 33.04
C GLU A 28 -7.33 -8.67 34.39
N GLU A 29 -8.28 -8.27 35.25
CA GLU A 29 -8.50 -8.90 36.55
C GLU A 29 -8.88 -10.38 36.39
N VAL A 30 -9.90 -10.68 35.57
CA VAL A 30 -10.36 -12.06 35.40
C VAL A 30 -9.30 -12.94 34.73
N LEU A 31 -8.54 -12.39 33.77
CA LEU A 31 -7.50 -13.13 33.09
C LEU A 31 -6.31 -13.39 34.03
N SER A 32 -5.98 -12.44 34.91
CA SER A 32 -4.95 -12.63 35.94
C SER A 32 -5.27 -13.80 36.88
N GLN A 33 -6.55 -13.97 37.23
CA GLN A 33 -7.02 -15.11 38.03
C GLN A 33 -6.81 -16.42 37.27
N GLY A 34 -7.26 -16.50 36.01
CA GLY A 34 -7.06 -17.70 35.17
C GLY A 34 -5.59 -18.05 34.94
N LEU A 35 -4.75 -17.04 34.69
CA LEU A 35 -3.30 -17.23 34.52
C LEU A 35 -2.63 -17.73 35.80
N THR A 36 -3.15 -17.38 36.97
CA THR A 36 -2.63 -17.85 38.26
C THR A 36 -2.95 -19.33 38.48
N GLU A 37 -4.15 -19.77 38.09
CA GLU A 37 -4.55 -21.17 38.19
C GLU A 37 -3.70 -22.08 37.29
N ILE A 38 -3.55 -21.75 36.00
CA ILE A 38 -2.83 -22.63 35.07
C ILE A 38 -1.33 -22.71 35.36
N LYS A 39 -0.74 -21.71 36.04
CA LYS A 39 0.70 -21.67 36.41
C LYS A 39 1.13 -22.80 37.31
N THR A 40 0.18 -23.41 38.02
CA THR A 40 0.44 -24.53 38.95
C THR A 40 1.02 -25.75 38.23
N SER A 41 0.76 -25.89 36.92
CA SER A 41 1.19 -27.03 36.12
C SER A 41 1.98 -26.61 34.89
N ARG A 42 3.25 -27.00 34.85
CA ARG A 42 4.11 -26.79 33.67
C ARG A 42 3.55 -27.46 32.42
N LYS A 43 2.88 -28.61 32.57
CA LYS A 43 2.23 -29.32 31.46
C LYS A 43 1.08 -28.47 30.90
N THR A 44 0.22 -27.95 31.78
CA THR A 44 -0.93 -27.09 31.43
C THR A 44 -0.46 -25.80 30.76
N VAL A 45 0.55 -25.13 31.31
CA VAL A 45 1.16 -23.93 30.69
C VAL A 45 1.71 -24.25 29.30
N ASN A 46 2.39 -25.39 29.12
CA ASN A 46 2.93 -25.77 27.80
C ASN A 46 1.82 -26.05 26.79
N SER A 47 0.76 -26.76 27.18
CA SER A 47 -0.39 -27.02 26.31
C SER A 47 -1.14 -25.73 25.93
N PHE A 48 -1.37 -24.84 26.90
CA PHE A 48 -2.00 -23.54 26.66
C PHE A 48 -1.18 -22.67 25.69
N LYS A 49 0.14 -22.57 25.90
CA LYS A 49 1.02 -21.84 24.97
C LYS A 49 1.00 -22.41 23.56
N LYS A 50 0.90 -23.74 23.40
CA LYS A 50 0.79 -24.40 22.09
C LYS A 50 -0.50 -24.02 21.37
N GLN A 51 -1.62 -23.88 22.08
CA GLN A 51 -2.85 -23.38 21.46
C GLN A 51 -2.68 -21.94 20.99
N LEU A 52 -2.10 -21.07 21.81
CA LEU A 52 -1.88 -19.67 21.45
C LEU A 52 -0.94 -19.48 20.23
N THR A 53 0.01 -20.40 19.99
CA THR A 53 0.87 -20.33 18.80
C THR A 53 0.13 -20.53 17.49
N VAL A 54 -0.99 -21.27 17.49
CA VAL A 54 -1.87 -21.42 16.31
C VAL A 54 -2.46 -20.09 15.90
N HIS A 55 -2.55 -19.13 16.82
CA HIS A 55 -3.10 -17.80 16.58
C HIS A 55 -2.01 -16.72 16.54
N GLY A 56 -0.77 -17.10 16.20
CA GLY A 56 0.34 -16.18 15.98
C GLY A 56 1.02 -15.64 17.23
N VAL A 57 0.62 -16.05 18.45
CA VAL A 57 1.28 -15.66 19.70
C VAL A 57 2.43 -16.61 20.03
N GLY A 58 3.67 -16.14 19.87
CA GLY A 58 4.86 -16.96 20.06
C GLY A 58 4.98 -17.58 21.47
N LEU A 59 5.59 -18.78 21.57
CA LEU A 59 5.77 -19.48 22.84
C LEU A 59 6.48 -18.63 23.91
N ALA A 60 7.47 -17.84 23.50
CA ALA A 60 8.21 -16.94 24.40
C ALA A 60 7.34 -15.80 24.93
N ASP A 61 6.36 -15.40 24.15
CA ASP A 61 5.53 -14.21 24.34
C ASP A 61 4.38 -14.55 25.28
N SER A 62 3.71 -15.66 24.97
CA SER A 62 2.79 -16.34 25.87
C SER A 62 3.45 -16.62 27.22
N GLN A 63 4.69 -17.14 27.24
CA GLN A 63 5.41 -17.39 28.50
C GLN A 63 5.68 -16.10 29.30
N ARG A 64 6.01 -14.99 28.63
CA ARG A 64 6.25 -13.70 29.29
C ARG A 64 4.98 -13.09 29.86
N ILE A 65 3.87 -13.15 29.13
CA ILE A 65 2.55 -12.66 29.55
C ILE A 65 2.08 -13.50 30.74
N ILE A 66 2.10 -14.84 30.61
CA ILE A 66 1.74 -15.76 31.71
C ILE A 66 2.56 -15.41 32.95
N ASN A 67 3.88 -15.30 32.84
CA ASN A 67 4.74 -15.01 34.00
C ASN A 67 4.66 -13.56 34.54
N GLY A 68 3.80 -12.71 33.98
CA GLY A 68 3.67 -11.31 34.40
C GLY A 68 4.86 -10.42 34.02
N LYS A 69 5.81 -10.93 33.22
CA LYS A 69 6.93 -10.13 32.68
C LYS A 69 6.44 -9.11 31.65
N THR A 70 5.29 -9.38 31.03
CA THR A 70 4.55 -8.42 30.20
C THR A 70 3.21 -8.17 30.90
N PRO A 71 3.03 -6.99 31.52
CA PRO A 71 1.78 -6.63 32.19
C PRO A 71 0.58 -6.69 31.23
N LEU A 72 -0.58 -7.14 31.72
CA LEU A 72 -1.79 -7.28 30.91
C LEU A 72 -2.26 -5.95 30.32
N ASN A 73 -2.06 -4.82 31.02
CA ASN A 73 -2.30 -3.47 30.50
C ASN A 73 -1.44 -3.05 29.30
N LYS A 74 -0.43 -3.83 28.95
CA LYS A 74 0.36 -3.65 27.72
C LYS A 74 -0.01 -4.62 26.61
N VAL A 75 -0.93 -5.57 26.85
CA VAL A 75 -1.34 -6.60 25.87
C VAL A 75 -2.51 -6.09 25.03
N GLU A 76 -2.50 -6.29 23.72
CA GLU A 76 -3.61 -5.83 22.86
C GLU A 76 -4.92 -6.56 23.18
N ASN A 77 -6.06 -5.89 22.97
CA ASN A 77 -7.40 -6.43 23.27
C ASN A 77 -7.67 -7.75 22.55
N SER A 78 -7.21 -7.87 21.30
CA SER A 78 -7.28 -9.11 20.53
C SER A 78 -6.54 -10.27 21.20
N VAL A 79 -5.33 -10.03 21.73
CA VAL A 79 -4.56 -11.05 22.45
C VAL A 79 -5.21 -11.38 23.79
N LEU A 80 -5.83 -10.41 24.48
CA LEU A 80 -6.61 -10.67 25.70
C LEU A 80 -7.85 -11.54 25.41
N CYS A 81 -8.58 -11.24 24.32
CA CYS A 81 -9.72 -12.02 23.86
C CYS A 81 -9.31 -13.47 23.55
N LEU A 82 -8.24 -13.64 22.77
CA LEU A 82 -7.66 -14.94 22.46
C LEU A 82 -7.27 -15.72 23.72
N PHE A 83 -6.65 -15.05 24.70
CA PHE A 83 -6.30 -15.68 25.97
C PHE A 83 -7.54 -16.19 26.71
N LEU A 84 -8.63 -15.41 26.77
CA LEU A 84 -9.89 -15.83 27.41
C LEU A 84 -10.54 -17.03 26.71
N ILE A 85 -10.53 -17.05 25.37
CA ILE A 85 -11.06 -18.15 24.56
C ILE A 85 -10.35 -19.47 24.91
N HIS A 86 -9.01 -19.48 24.88
CA HIS A 86 -8.26 -20.73 25.05
C HIS A 86 -8.00 -21.11 26.51
N ILE A 87 -7.82 -20.14 27.42
CA ILE A 87 -7.47 -20.45 28.81
C ILE A 87 -8.60 -21.21 29.51
N ARG A 88 -9.85 -20.97 29.12
CA ARG A 88 -11.05 -21.65 29.62
C ARG A 88 -10.96 -23.18 29.54
N GLY A 89 -10.26 -23.72 28.54
CA GLY A 89 -10.04 -25.16 28.38
C GLY A 89 -9.10 -25.78 29.42
N PHE A 90 -8.38 -24.94 30.17
CA PHE A 90 -7.37 -25.34 31.14
C PHE A 90 -7.71 -24.97 32.59
N ILE A 91 -8.87 -24.37 32.82
CA ILE A 91 -9.39 -24.02 34.15
C ILE A 91 -10.24 -25.19 34.68
N GLU A 92 -9.94 -25.63 35.89
CA GLU A 92 -10.65 -26.68 36.62
C GLU A 92 -11.81 -26.11 37.45
N ASP A 93 -11.60 -24.92 38.04
CA ASP A 93 -12.62 -24.21 38.82
C ASP A 93 -13.81 -23.78 37.93
N GLN A 94 -15.00 -24.33 38.20
CA GLN A 94 -16.18 -24.09 37.38
C GLN A 94 -16.69 -22.65 37.46
N ASP A 95 -16.55 -21.99 38.61
CA ASP A 95 -16.99 -20.61 38.80
C ASP A 95 -16.07 -19.66 38.03
N LEU A 96 -14.75 -19.89 38.09
CA LEU A 96 -13.78 -19.13 37.31
C LEU A 96 -13.92 -19.41 35.80
N LYS A 97 -14.16 -20.66 35.41
CA LYS A 97 -14.37 -21.05 34.02
C LYS A 97 -15.57 -20.35 33.38
N ASN A 98 -16.63 -20.09 34.14
CA ASN A 98 -17.78 -19.31 33.69
C ASN A 98 -17.48 -17.81 33.62
N LYS A 99 -16.72 -17.28 34.58
CA LYS A 99 -16.31 -15.87 34.59
C LYS A 99 -15.40 -15.52 33.41
N ILE A 100 -14.45 -16.41 33.08
CA ILE A 100 -13.45 -16.23 32.00
C ILE A 100 -14.04 -16.36 30.58
N ALA A 101 -15.32 -16.67 30.43
CA ALA A 101 -15.96 -16.77 29.11
C ALA A 101 -15.78 -15.46 28.32
N ALA A 102 -15.20 -15.55 27.11
CA ALA A 102 -14.90 -14.38 26.28
C ALA A 102 -16.16 -13.60 25.90
N GLU A 103 -17.29 -14.31 25.82
CA GLU A 103 -18.63 -13.80 25.57
C GLU A 103 -19.13 -12.85 26.67
N ASN A 104 -18.46 -12.77 27.82
CA ASN A 104 -18.76 -11.80 28.87
C ASN A 104 -18.09 -10.44 28.65
N TYR A 105 -17.09 -10.37 27.75
CA TYR A 105 -16.19 -9.21 27.64
C TYR A 105 -16.10 -8.65 26.22
N PHE A 106 -16.16 -9.53 25.21
CA PHE A 106 -16.02 -9.19 23.80
C PHE A 106 -17.31 -9.44 23.04
N THR A 107 -17.50 -8.73 21.93
CA THR A 107 -18.66 -8.93 21.06
C THR A 107 -18.54 -10.24 20.28
N GLN A 108 -19.68 -10.81 19.87
CA GLN A 108 -19.68 -12.01 19.03
C GLN A 108 -18.91 -11.78 17.71
N HIS A 109 -18.92 -10.54 17.20
CA HIS A 109 -18.14 -10.17 16.02
C HIS A 109 -16.64 -10.32 16.26
N GLU A 110 -16.10 -9.79 17.37
CA GLU A 110 -14.67 -9.91 17.71
C GLU A 110 -14.26 -11.36 17.99
N ILE A 111 -15.11 -12.12 18.69
CA ILE A 111 -14.88 -13.54 18.94
C ILE A 111 -14.84 -14.30 17.62
N ASN A 112 -15.77 -14.01 16.70
CA ASN A 112 -15.78 -14.60 15.37
C ASN A 112 -14.56 -14.18 14.55
N GLU A 113 -14.10 -12.92 14.61
CA GLU A 113 -12.89 -12.48 13.92
C GLU A 113 -11.64 -13.19 14.46
N ILE A 114 -11.51 -13.37 15.77
CA ILE A 114 -10.41 -14.12 16.41
C ILE A 114 -10.49 -15.61 16.04
N ASN A 115 -11.69 -16.19 16.01
CA ASN A 115 -11.91 -17.56 15.54
C ASN A 115 -11.75 -17.70 14.03
N LEU A 116 -11.89 -16.64 13.23
CA LEU A 116 -11.53 -16.64 11.81
C LEU A 116 -10.01 -16.43 11.61
N MET A 117 -9.31 -15.93 12.64
CA MET A 117 -7.84 -16.01 12.79
C MET A 117 -7.39 -17.37 13.33
N GLU A 118 -8.29 -18.32 13.58
CA GLU A 118 -7.99 -19.74 13.50
C GLU A 118 -7.43 -19.93 12.08
N LEU A 119 -6.08 -19.87 11.99
CA LEU A 119 -5.37 -20.40 10.85
C LEU A 119 -6.03 -21.72 10.57
N SER A 120 -6.59 -21.81 9.36
CA SER A 120 -7.23 -22.96 8.76
C SER A 120 -6.82 -24.22 9.52
N PRO A 121 -7.77 -24.99 10.11
CA PRO A 121 -7.44 -26.24 10.78
C PRO A 121 -6.43 -26.98 9.93
N GLU A 122 -5.44 -27.58 10.58
CA GLU A 122 -4.46 -28.48 10.01
C GLU A 122 -5.06 -29.32 8.86
N ASP A 123 -5.10 -28.77 7.65
CA ASP A 123 -4.92 -29.52 6.43
C ASP A 123 -3.40 -29.70 6.31
N GLU A 124 -2.86 -30.41 7.32
CA GLU A 124 -1.64 -31.17 7.15
C GLU A 124 -1.86 -32.01 5.88
N GLU A 125 -0.99 -31.81 4.90
CA GLU A 125 -0.95 -32.47 3.59
C GLU A 125 -1.56 -31.75 2.37
N LEU A 126 -1.43 -30.41 2.26
CA LEU A 126 -1.41 -29.82 0.90
C LEU A 126 -0.19 -30.27 0.08
N LEU A 127 0.92 -30.55 0.78
CA LEU A 127 2.13 -31.10 0.18
C LEU A 127 2.14 -32.63 0.34
N PRO A 128 2.61 -33.38 -0.67
CA PRO A 128 3.24 -32.90 -1.90
C PRO A 128 2.23 -32.28 -2.89
N TYR A 129 2.61 -31.16 -3.52
CA TYR A 129 1.78 -30.46 -4.50
C TYR A 129 2.42 -30.50 -5.89
N THR A 130 1.69 -30.97 -6.90
CA THR A 130 2.20 -31.12 -8.25
C THR A 130 1.61 -30.10 -9.22
N PHE A 131 2.46 -29.31 -9.84
CA PHE A 131 2.12 -28.45 -10.96
C PHE A 131 2.20 -29.23 -12.28
N SER A 132 1.24 -29.02 -13.18
CA SER A 132 1.23 -29.56 -14.54
C SER A 132 1.79 -28.56 -15.55
N ASP A 133 2.03 -29.03 -16.78
CA ASP A 133 2.48 -28.22 -17.93
C ASP A 133 3.74 -27.39 -17.65
N VAL A 134 4.65 -27.97 -16.86
CA VAL A 134 5.86 -27.30 -16.41
C VAL A 134 6.97 -27.44 -17.45
N LYS A 135 7.58 -26.32 -17.79
CA LYS A 135 8.77 -26.24 -18.63
C LYS A 135 9.98 -25.96 -17.75
N GLN A 136 10.95 -26.87 -17.77
CA GLN A 136 12.26 -26.65 -17.17
C GLN A 136 13.17 -25.88 -18.13
N PHE A 137 13.82 -24.82 -17.65
CA PHE A 137 14.82 -24.05 -18.40
C PHE A 137 16.24 -24.36 -17.92
N GLU A 138 16.43 -24.43 -16.61
CA GLU A 138 17.66 -24.88 -15.95
C GLU A 138 17.30 -25.93 -14.88
N LEU A 139 18.31 -26.57 -14.29
CA LEU A 139 18.11 -27.60 -13.26
C LEU A 139 17.27 -27.10 -12.07
N ASP A 140 17.33 -25.81 -11.76
CA ASP A 140 16.68 -25.16 -10.63
C ASP A 140 15.73 -24.03 -11.06
N ASP A 141 15.24 -24.04 -12.31
CA ASP A 141 14.38 -22.99 -12.89
C ASP A 141 13.29 -23.54 -13.81
N TYR A 142 12.03 -23.23 -13.47
CA TYR A 142 10.84 -23.82 -14.05
C TYR A 142 9.77 -22.76 -14.30
N ASP A 143 9.04 -22.85 -15.42
CA ASP A 143 7.85 -22.04 -15.69
C ASP A 143 6.60 -22.89 -15.90
N THR A 144 5.46 -22.38 -15.45
CA THR A 144 4.11 -22.90 -15.70
C THR A 144 3.08 -21.76 -15.57
N SER A 145 1.79 -22.08 -15.43
CA SER A 145 0.72 -21.15 -15.06
C SER A 145 0.19 -21.47 -13.66
N ILE A 146 -0.39 -20.46 -13.01
CA ILE A 146 -1.12 -20.62 -11.77
C ILE A 146 -2.41 -19.80 -11.82
N ASP A 147 -3.51 -20.40 -11.38
CA ASP A 147 -4.80 -19.72 -11.28
C ASP A 147 -5.06 -19.18 -9.86
N ALA A 148 -6.13 -18.41 -9.76
CA ALA A 148 -6.56 -17.76 -8.52
C ALA A 148 -6.86 -18.79 -7.41
N GLU A 149 -7.54 -19.89 -7.72
CA GLU A 149 -7.91 -20.94 -6.77
C GLU A 149 -6.67 -21.66 -6.23
N GLN A 150 -5.71 -21.99 -7.10
CA GLN A 150 -4.43 -22.58 -6.73
C GLN A 150 -3.62 -21.65 -5.82
N LEU A 151 -3.58 -20.34 -6.12
CA LEU A 151 -2.93 -19.34 -5.27
C LEU A 151 -3.59 -19.27 -3.88
N LEU A 152 -4.93 -19.28 -3.83
CA LEU A 152 -5.67 -19.30 -2.57
C LEU A 152 -5.33 -20.57 -1.77
N LYS A 153 -5.45 -21.74 -2.41
CA LYS A 153 -5.17 -23.05 -1.79
C LYS A 153 -3.76 -23.13 -1.21
N LEU A 154 -2.75 -22.73 -1.98
CA LEU A 154 -1.35 -22.72 -1.53
C LEU A 154 -1.07 -21.68 -0.44
N SER A 155 -1.81 -20.57 -0.42
CA SER A 155 -1.71 -19.56 0.64
C SER A 155 -2.39 -20.01 1.93
N GLU A 156 -3.58 -20.60 1.86
CA GLU A 156 -4.33 -21.10 3.01
C GLU A 156 -3.66 -22.34 3.63
N GLY A 157 -3.08 -23.21 2.79
CA GLY A 157 -2.24 -24.33 3.22
C GLY A 157 -0.85 -23.94 3.74
N ASN A 158 -0.57 -22.65 3.96
CA ASN A 158 0.71 -22.14 4.48
C ASN A 158 1.97 -22.64 3.73
N VAL A 159 1.83 -22.89 2.43
CA VAL A 159 2.94 -23.28 1.53
C VAL A 159 3.68 -22.04 1.05
N ILE A 160 2.94 -20.97 0.72
CA ILE A 160 3.50 -19.70 0.25
C ILE A 160 3.78 -18.76 1.44
N GLN A 161 4.96 -18.13 1.45
CA GLN A 161 5.32 -17.14 2.47
C GLN A 161 6.13 -15.96 1.91
N TYR A 162 6.26 -14.91 2.74
CA TYR A 162 7.16 -13.79 2.48
C TYR A 162 8.49 -13.99 3.21
N ASN A 163 9.62 -13.90 2.50
CA ASN A 163 10.95 -14.06 3.11
C ASN A 163 11.72 -12.73 3.13
N PHE A 164 11.92 -12.17 4.34
CA PHE A 164 12.63 -10.90 4.56
C PHE A 164 14.12 -10.96 4.25
N ASN A 165 14.71 -12.15 4.22
CA ASN A 165 16.12 -12.28 3.91
C ASN A 165 16.35 -12.20 2.39
N THR A 166 15.38 -12.58 1.55
CA THR A 166 15.53 -12.57 0.09
C THR A 166 14.93 -11.34 -0.59
N GLN A 167 14.12 -10.54 0.12
CA GLN A 167 13.27 -9.49 -0.45
C GLN A 167 13.50 -8.11 0.22
N ARG A 168 12.63 -7.14 -0.10
CA ARG A 168 12.67 -5.76 0.45
C ARG A 168 12.71 -5.76 1.97
N GLU A 169 13.41 -4.77 2.52
CA GLU A 169 13.46 -4.49 3.96
C GLU A 169 12.05 -4.51 4.55
N ALA A 170 11.93 -5.17 5.70
CA ALA A 170 10.71 -5.18 6.44
C ALA A 170 10.33 -3.74 6.84
N LYS A 171 9.07 -3.36 6.63
CA LYS A 171 8.50 -2.24 7.36
C LYS A 171 8.50 -2.62 8.83
N LEU A 172 9.29 -1.91 9.61
CA LEU A 172 9.26 -1.99 11.06
C LEU A 172 7.97 -1.32 11.53
N VAL A 173 6.93 -2.12 11.78
CA VAL A 173 5.69 -1.63 12.38
C VAL A 173 5.96 -1.55 13.87
N LYS A 174 6.05 -0.31 14.37
CA LYS A 174 6.16 -0.03 15.79
C LYS A 174 4.77 -0.21 16.39
N THR A 175 4.55 -1.33 17.05
CA THR A 175 3.38 -1.51 17.92
C THR A 175 3.74 -1.01 19.32
N VAL A 176 2.75 -0.93 20.20
CA VAL A 176 2.94 -0.47 21.59
C VAL A 176 3.94 -1.38 22.35
N THR A 177 4.14 -2.62 21.89
CA THR A 177 4.92 -3.66 22.59
C THR A 177 6.12 -4.21 21.83
N SER A 178 6.24 -3.99 20.51
CA SER A 178 7.36 -4.52 19.73
C SER A 178 7.60 -3.78 18.42
N ILE A 179 8.70 -4.15 17.75
CA ILE A 179 8.98 -3.79 16.37
C ILE A 179 8.72 -5.05 15.54
N ILE A 180 7.59 -5.10 14.84
CA ILE A 180 7.22 -6.22 13.97
C ILE A 180 7.79 -5.95 12.58
N LYS A 181 8.47 -6.94 11.99
CA LYS A 181 8.84 -6.91 10.58
C LYS A 181 7.57 -7.21 9.77
N ALA A 182 7.08 -6.24 8.98
CA ALA A 182 5.97 -6.33 8.02
C ALA A 182 6.50 -6.33 6.56
N PRO A 183 5.98 -7.03 5.51
CA PRO A 183 6.38 -6.67 4.16
C PRO A 183 5.84 -5.27 3.90
N LYS A 184 6.64 -4.46 3.22
CA LYS A 184 6.23 -3.11 2.85
C LYS A 184 5.26 -3.18 1.67
N LEU A 185 4.03 -3.62 1.97
CA LEU A 185 2.92 -3.61 1.02
C LEU A 185 2.42 -2.17 0.85
N ASN A 186 2.25 -1.77 -0.40
CA ASN A 186 1.58 -0.53 -0.74
C ASN A 186 0.10 -0.85 -0.81
N GLN A 187 -0.63 -0.58 0.28
CA GLN A 187 -2.06 -0.90 0.39
C GLN A 187 -2.89 -0.23 -0.71
N LYS A 188 -2.50 0.96 -1.18
CA LYS A 188 -3.15 1.60 -2.33
C LYS A 188 -3.00 0.75 -3.59
N ALA A 189 -1.78 0.27 -3.87
CA ALA A 189 -1.53 -0.61 -5.01
C ALA A 189 -2.27 -1.95 -4.91
N VAL A 190 -2.33 -2.57 -3.71
CA VAL A 190 -3.10 -3.80 -3.50
C VAL A 190 -4.58 -3.59 -3.80
N LYS A 191 -5.18 -2.49 -3.31
CA LYS A 191 -6.59 -2.15 -3.59
C LYS A 191 -6.83 -1.89 -5.07
N GLU A 192 -5.94 -1.13 -5.73
CA GLU A 192 -6.01 -0.87 -7.17
C GLU A 192 -5.95 -2.18 -7.98
N ILE A 193 -5.02 -3.08 -7.66
CA ILE A 193 -4.91 -4.39 -8.33
C ILE A 193 -6.15 -5.24 -8.06
N THR A 194 -6.67 -5.24 -6.83
CA THR A 194 -7.89 -6.00 -6.46
C THR A 194 -9.07 -5.54 -7.32
N GLN A 195 -9.24 -4.22 -7.47
CA GLN A 195 -10.29 -3.66 -8.31
C GLN A 195 -10.12 -4.04 -9.79
N LEU A 196 -8.88 -3.99 -10.31
CA LEU A 196 -8.60 -4.42 -11.69
C LEU A 196 -8.90 -5.91 -11.92
N ILE A 197 -8.71 -6.77 -10.92
CA ILE A 197 -9.08 -8.19 -10.99
C ILE A 197 -10.59 -8.35 -11.03
N LEU A 198 -11.31 -7.69 -10.10
CA LEU A 198 -12.77 -7.75 -10.03
C LEU A 198 -13.45 -7.21 -11.30
N GLU A 199 -12.81 -6.26 -11.99
CA GLU A 199 -13.27 -5.69 -13.26
C GLU A 199 -12.79 -6.45 -14.51
N ASP A 200 -12.02 -7.54 -14.36
CA ASP A 200 -11.38 -8.29 -15.46
C ASP A 200 -10.49 -7.42 -16.38
N LYS A 201 -9.81 -6.44 -15.80
CA LYS A 201 -8.92 -5.48 -16.50
C LYS A 201 -7.44 -5.67 -16.19
N LEU A 202 -7.09 -6.54 -15.24
CA LEU A 202 -5.70 -6.79 -14.90
C LEU A 202 -5.03 -7.64 -15.98
N PHE A 203 -3.98 -7.13 -16.61
CA PHE A 203 -3.18 -7.92 -17.55
C PHE A 203 -2.44 -9.05 -16.83
N ARG A 204 -2.41 -10.22 -17.48
CA ARG A 204 -1.63 -11.38 -17.02
C ARG A 204 -0.14 -11.05 -16.95
N THR A 205 0.47 -11.34 -15.81
CA THR A 205 1.92 -11.22 -15.58
C THR A 205 2.45 -12.48 -14.88
N THR A 206 3.75 -12.51 -14.57
CA THR A 206 4.38 -13.62 -13.85
C THR A 206 4.48 -13.37 -12.35
N ILE A 207 4.24 -14.41 -11.55
CA ILE A 207 4.59 -14.50 -10.12
C ILE A 207 5.82 -15.41 -10.01
N THR A 208 6.77 -15.06 -9.15
CA THR A 208 8.01 -15.84 -8.97
C THR A 208 8.09 -16.39 -7.56
N PHE A 209 8.13 -17.72 -7.44
CA PHE A 209 8.33 -18.44 -6.19
C PHE A 209 9.73 -19.03 -6.11
N ASN A 210 10.30 -19.04 -4.91
CA ASN A 210 11.53 -19.76 -4.59
C ASN A 210 11.24 -20.88 -3.60
N ALA A 211 11.40 -22.12 -4.02
CA ALA A 211 11.45 -23.26 -3.14
C ALA A 211 12.70 -23.15 -2.26
N ARG A 212 12.51 -22.88 -0.98
CA ARG A 212 13.58 -22.55 -0.04
C ARG A 212 14.46 -23.78 0.20
N LEU A 213 15.75 -23.66 -0.08
CA LEU A 213 16.72 -24.71 0.24
C LEU A 213 16.67 -25.10 1.71
N ASN A 214 16.73 -26.41 1.97
CA ASN A 214 16.69 -27.05 3.28
C ASN A 214 15.36 -26.81 4.02
N SER A 215 14.26 -26.65 3.29
CA SER A 215 12.92 -26.61 3.88
C SER A 215 12.14 -27.91 3.71
N SER A 216 12.56 -28.77 2.77
CA SER A 216 11.93 -30.08 2.54
C SER A 216 12.23 -31.08 3.66
N ASP A 217 11.24 -31.89 4.01
CA ASP A 217 11.40 -33.00 4.96
C ASP A 217 12.22 -34.16 4.35
N SER A 218 12.20 -34.31 3.01
CA SER A 218 12.93 -35.35 2.28
C SER A 218 14.33 -34.92 1.83
N GLY A 219 14.69 -33.64 2.02
CA GLY A 219 15.96 -33.06 1.60
C GLY A 219 16.04 -32.68 0.12
N GLN A 220 14.96 -32.87 -0.66
CA GLN A 220 14.80 -32.32 -2.01
C GLN A 220 13.51 -31.52 -2.05
N GLU A 221 13.55 -30.24 -2.42
CA GLU A 221 12.32 -29.42 -2.44
C GLU A 221 11.45 -29.63 -3.67
N LEU A 222 12.08 -29.89 -4.81
CA LEU A 222 11.42 -29.96 -6.12
C LEU A 222 11.82 -31.24 -6.84
N ILE A 223 10.81 -31.96 -7.35
CA ILE A 223 11.00 -33.16 -8.19
C ILE A 223 10.34 -32.91 -9.53
N PHE A 224 11.14 -32.82 -10.60
CA PHE A 224 10.65 -32.64 -11.96
C PHE A 224 10.58 -33.96 -12.71
N ASP A 225 9.39 -34.29 -13.22
CA ASP A 225 9.18 -35.40 -14.14
C ASP A 225 9.18 -34.88 -15.59
N THR A 226 10.26 -35.17 -16.31
CA THR A 226 10.44 -34.74 -17.69
C THR A 226 9.44 -35.37 -18.66
N ARG A 227 8.94 -36.59 -18.38
CA ARG A 227 8.00 -37.28 -19.28
C ARG A 227 6.61 -36.70 -19.16
N ASN A 228 6.16 -36.51 -17.92
CA ASN A 228 4.82 -35.98 -17.63
C ASN A 228 4.79 -34.44 -17.61
N LYS A 229 5.96 -33.77 -17.67
CA LYS A 229 6.11 -32.31 -17.55
C LYS A 229 5.45 -31.78 -16.29
N THR A 230 5.69 -32.46 -15.18
CA THR A 230 5.13 -32.11 -13.88
C THR A 230 6.24 -31.74 -12.90
N LEU A 231 5.98 -30.76 -12.03
CA LEU A 231 6.90 -30.37 -10.97
C LEU A 231 6.20 -30.54 -9.62
N THR A 232 6.74 -31.43 -8.80
CA THR A 232 6.22 -31.72 -7.47
C THR A 232 7.02 -30.95 -6.43
N VAL A 233 6.33 -30.12 -5.65
CA VAL A 233 6.81 -29.52 -4.41
C VAL A 233 6.64 -30.55 -3.30
N THR A 234 7.72 -30.95 -2.65
CA THR A 234 7.68 -32.03 -1.63
C THR A 234 7.17 -31.53 -0.28
N GLU A 235 6.84 -32.46 0.61
CA GLU A 235 6.51 -32.21 2.02
C GLU A 235 7.57 -31.34 2.73
N GLY A 236 7.12 -30.52 3.67
CA GLY A 236 7.93 -29.55 4.41
C GLY A 236 8.34 -28.30 3.61
N THR A 237 8.46 -28.41 2.28
CA THR A 237 8.99 -27.35 1.41
C THR A 237 8.20 -26.06 1.56
N LYS A 238 8.94 -24.96 1.71
CA LYS A 238 8.36 -23.62 1.73
C LYS A 238 8.62 -22.86 0.44
N LEU A 239 7.58 -22.24 -0.11
CA LEU A 239 7.65 -21.39 -1.29
C LEU A 239 7.71 -19.92 -0.89
N ASP A 240 8.86 -19.29 -1.05
CA ASP A 240 9.05 -17.86 -0.81
C ASP A 240 8.61 -17.05 -2.04
N CYS A 241 7.64 -16.16 -1.92
CA CYS A 241 7.15 -15.34 -3.03
C CYS A 241 8.11 -14.19 -3.36
N LEU A 242 9.15 -14.44 -4.17
CA LEU A 242 10.18 -13.47 -4.54
C LEU A 242 9.63 -12.23 -5.25
N ASP A 243 8.75 -12.41 -6.23
CA ASP A 243 8.09 -11.31 -6.94
C ASP A 243 6.60 -11.58 -7.12
N GLY A 244 5.80 -10.52 -7.05
CA GLY A 244 4.35 -10.60 -7.20
C GLY A 244 3.56 -10.69 -5.90
N PHE A 245 4.15 -10.38 -4.74
CA PHE A 245 3.44 -10.47 -3.45
C PHE A 245 2.19 -9.58 -3.38
N HIS A 246 2.22 -8.35 -3.94
CA HIS A 246 1.02 -7.51 -4.04
C HIS A 246 -0.08 -8.15 -4.90
N ARG A 247 0.30 -8.86 -5.98
CA ARG A 247 -0.64 -9.55 -6.87
C ARG A 247 -1.24 -10.78 -6.18
N LEU A 248 -0.43 -11.57 -5.48
CA LEU A 248 -0.88 -12.68 -4.64
C LEU A 248 -1.94 -12.18 -3.64
N THR A 249 -1.61 -11.15 -2.84
CA THR A 249 -2.53 -10.59 -1.86
C THR A 249 -3.81 -10.03 -2.49
N ALA A 250 -3.68 -9.27 -3.58
CA ALA A 250 -4.84 -8.71 -4.29
C ALA A 250 -5.75 -9.80 -4.88
N THR A 251 -5.16 -10.90 -5.38
CA THR A 251 -5.91 -12.03 -5.93
C THR A 251 -6.69 -12.76 -4.83
N ILE A 252 -6.05 -13.03 -3.69
CA ILE A 252 -6.74 -13.62 -2.52
C ILE A 252 -7.90 -12.72 -2.08
N ASN A 253 -7.69 -11.40 -2.00
CA ASN A 253 -8.77 -10.46 -1.67
C ASN A 253 -9.90 -10.50 -2.69
N ALA A 254 -9.57 -10.54 -3.99
CA ALA A 254 -10.56 -10.55 -5.06
C ALA A 254 -11.42 -11.82 -5.05
N ILE A 255 -10.82 -13.00 -4.87
CA ILE A 255 -11.57 -14.27 -4.77
C ILE A 255 -12.48 -14.27 -3.55
N LYS A 256 -12.02 -13.75 -2.40
CA LYS A 256 -12.85 -13.65 -1.19
C LYS A 256 -14.07 -12.74 -1.38
N LEU A 257 -13.97 -11.73 -2.24
CA LEU A 257 -15.07 -10.83 -2.59
C LEU A 257 -15.95 -11.37 -3.72
N ASN A 258 -15.34 -12.07 -4.68
CA ASN A 258 -15.98 -12.68 -5.83
C ASN A 258 -15.35 -14.05 -6.12
N PRO A 259 -15.92 -15.15 -5.59
CA PRO A 259 -15.40 -16.50 -5.76
C PRO A 259 -15.28 -16.95 -7.22
N ASP A 260 -16.04 -16.37 -8.14
CA ASP A 260 -16.03 -16.72 -9.57
C ASP A 260 -14.88 -16.05 -10.36
N SER A 261 -13.97 -15.35 -9.68
CA SER A 261 -12.82 -14.67 -10.30
C SER A 261 -11.85 -15.65 -10.98
N LYS A 262 -11.70 -15.56 -12.31
CA LYS A 262 -10.85 -16.46 -13.13
C LYS A 262 -9.43 -15.95 -13.40
N MET A 263 -8.88 -15.13 -12.53
CA MET A 263 -7.54 -14.54 -12.75
C MET A 263 -6.47 -15.64 -12.88
N THR A 264 -5.59 -15.51 -13.89
CA THR A 264 -4.46 -16.42 -14.09
C THR A 264 -3.16 -15.65 -14.22
N PHE A 265 -2.06 -16.26 -13.75
CA PHE A 265 -0.72 -15.72 -13.85
C PHE A 265 0.21 -16.70 -14.59
N GLY A 266 1.30 -16.19 -15.12
CA GLY A 266 2.50 -17.03 -15.30
C GLY A 266 3.08 -17.34 -13.92
N LEU A 267 3.63 -18.52 -13.74
CA LEU A 267 4.31 -18.91 -12.52
C LEU A 267 5.73 -19.35 -12.87
N ARG A 268 6.72 -18.67 -12.30
CA ARG A 268 8.11 -19.13 -12.31
C ARG A 268 8.45 -19.70 -10.93
N ILE A 269 9.00 -20.90 -10.89
CA ILE A 269 9.43 -21.56 -9.66
C ILE A 269 10.93 -21.83 -9.78
N VAL A 270 11.70 -21.34 -8.80
CA VAL A 270 13.14 -21.56 -8.70
C VAL A 270 13.49 -22.28 -7.41
N ASN A 271 14.63 -22.98 -7.35
CA ASN A 271 15.18 -23.57 -6.11
C ASN A 271 16.57 -22.99 -5.84
N TYR A 272 16.58 -21.71 -5.48
CA TYR A 272 17.81 -20.93 -5.36
C TYR A 272 18.22 -20.76 -3.90
N SER A 273 19.54 -20.68 -3.69
CA SER A 273 20.11 -20.19 -2.42
C SER A 273 19.66 -18.76 -2.15
N GLU A 274 19.67 -18.35 -0.88
CA GLU A 274 19.30 -16.99 -0.47
C GLU A 274 20.02 -15.91 -1.28
N LYS A 275 21.33 -16.08 -1.54
CA LYS A 275 22.12 -15.15 -2.35
C LYS A 275 21.67 -15.08 -3.81
N LYS A 276 21.39 -16.23 -4.44
CA LYS A 276 20.94 -16.28 -5.84
C LYS A 276 19.52 -15.72 -5.97
N ALA A 277 18.66 -15.98 -4.98
CA ALA A 277 17.32 -15.41 -4.87
C ALA A 277 17.34 -13.87 -4.67
N GLN A 278 18.22 -13.35 -3.82
CA GLN A 278 18.44 -11.89 -3.65
C GLN A 278 18.91 -11.24 -4.96
N SER A 279 19.83 -11.89 -5.69
CA SER A 279 20.31 -11.39 -6.99
C SER A 279 19.18 -11.33 -8.02
N LEU A 280 18.39 -12.40 -8.14
CA LEU A 280 17.21 -12.44 -9.00
C LEU A 280 16.20 -11.34 -8.62
N PHE A 281 15.89 -11.21 -7.33
CA PHE A 281 15.01 -10.15 -6.83
C PHE A 281 15.52 -8.75 -7.19
N SER A 282 16.81 -8.50 -7.00
CA SER A 282 17.45 -7.22 -7.36
C SER A 282 17.32 -6.93 -8.85
N GLN A 283 17.58 -7.91 -9.72
CA GLN A 283 17.44 -7.76 -11.17
C GLN A 283 16.00 -7.39 -11.56
N ILE A 284 15.00 -8.14 -11.08
CA ILE A 284 13.58 -7.88 -11.35
C ILE A 284 13.18 -6.44 -10.98
N ASN A 285 13.64 -5.94 -9.82
CA ASN A 285 13.32 -4.60 -9.34
C ASN A 285 14.14 -3.48 -10.01
N THR A 286 15.33 -3.77 -10.52
CA THR A 286 16.21 -2.76 -11.15
C THR A 286 15.73 -2.45 -12.58
N PHE A 287 15.09 -3.39 -13.27
CA PHE A 287 14.55 -3.16 -14.61
C PHE A 287 13.29 -2.27 -14.67
N THR A 288 12.65 -1.96 -13.53
CA THR A 288 11.22 -1.54 -13.52
C THR A 288 10.88 -0.24 -12.78
N SER A 289 11.83 0.52 -12.22
CA SER A 289 11.48 1.82 -11.61
C SER A 289 11.28 2.90 -12.69
N GLN A 290 10.09 2.97 -13.26
CA GLN A 290 9.64 4.14 -14.03
C GLN A 290 9.20 5.25 -13.06
N SER A 291 9.47 6.51 -13.41
CA SER A 291 9.04 7.67 -12.61
C SER A 291 7.50 7.70 -12.49
N VAL A 292 6.99 8.29 -11.41
CA VAL A 292 5.54 8.44 -11.21
C VAL A 292 4.94 9.24 -12.37
N SER A 293 5.65 10.26 -12.83
CA SER A 293 5.26 11.08 -13.99
C SER A 293 5.20 10.30 -15.29
N ARG A 294 6.12 9.37 -15.51
CA ARG A 294 6.08 8.47 -16.67
C ARG A 294 4.94 7.46 -16.58
N LEU A 295 4.68 6.92 -15.38
CA LEU A 295 3.57 6.01 -15.15
C LEU A 295 2.21 6.72 -15.33
N ALA A 296 2.06 7.94 -14.82
CA ALA A 296 0.89 8.78 -15.06
C ALA A 296 0.70 9.06 -16.55
N GLU A 297 1.77 9.43 -17.26
CA GLU A 297 1.73 9.60 -18.71
C GLU A 297 1.32 8.32 -19.46
N MET A 298 1.75 7.14 -19.00
CA MET A 298 1.35 5.87 -19.61
C MET A 298 -0.10 5.49 -19.31
N ARG A 299 -0.73 6.04 -18.26
CA ARG A 299 -2.16 5.83 -18.00
C ARG A 299 -2.99 6.47 -19.11
N GLN A 300 -4.10 5.83 -19.42
CA GLN A 300 -5.10 6.32 -20.38
C GLN A 300 -6.31 6.93 -19.65
N SER A 301 -6.08 7.71 -18.59
CA SER A 301 -7.16 8.48 -17.97
C SER A 301 -7.50 9.69 -18.83
N HIS A 302 -8.70 10.24 -18.66
CA HIS A 302 -9.10 11.48 -19.33
C HIS A 302 -8.24 12.68 -18.91
N SER A 303 -7.83 12.76 -17.64
CA SER A 303 -6.87 13.79 -17.16
C SER A 303 -5.51 13.66 -17.85
N SER A 304 -5.00 12.44 -18.00
CA SER A 304 -3.73 12.17 -18.68
C SER A 304 -3.82 12.45 -20.17
N TYR A 305 -4.98 12.24 -20.80
CA TYR A 305 -5.24 12.70 -22.17
C TYR A 305 -5.11 14.22 -22.29
N VAL A 306 -5.70 15.00 -21.37
CA VAL A 306 -5.56 16.46 -21.38
C VAL A 306 -4.10 16.88 -21.34
N VAL A 307 -3.30 16.32 -20.42
CA VAL A 307 -1.87 16.70 -20.30
C VAL A 307 -1.07 16.32 -21.55
N LYS A 308 -1.37 15.19 -22.21
CA LYS A 308 -0.75 14.80 -23.49
C LYS A 308 -1.05 15.81 -24.59
N GLN A 309 -2.31 16.21 -24.74
CA GLN A 309 -2.70 17.21 -25.74
C GLN A 309 -2.09 18.58 -25.44
N LEU A 310 -2.03 19.00 -24.17
CA LEU A 310 -1.31 20.21 -23.79
C LEU A 310 0.18 20.16 -24.17
N ARG A 311 0.81 18.98 -24.11
CA ARG A 311 2.20 18.83 -24.57
C ARG A 311 2.38 19.00 -26.07
N GLU A 312 1.38 18.60 -26.84
CA GLU A 312 1.40 18.67 -28.29
C GLU A 312 1.00 20.06 -28.81
N GLU A 313 0.05 20.72 -28.14
CA GLU A 313 -0.64 21.89 -28.69
C GLU A 313 -0.34 23.21 -27.98
N SER A 314 0.10 23.20 -26.72
CA SER A 314 0.34 24.44 -25.94
C SER A 314 1.77 24.97 -26.06
N MET A 315 1.95 26.25 -25.76
CA MET A 315 3.27 26.88 -25.64
C MET A 315 4.16 26.28 -24.55
N LEU A 316 3.58 25.51 -23.61
CA LEU A 316 4.32 24.84 -22.55
C LEU A 316 4.75 23.42 -22.93
N GLY A 317 4.62 23.02 -24.20
CA GLY A 317 4.68 21.62 -24.58
C GLY A 317 5.95 20.89 -24.16
N ASP A 318 7.10 21.45 -24.49
CA ASP A 318 8.43 20.94 -24.09
C ASP A 318 8.81 21.29 -22.64
N LYS A 319 8.02 22.17 -22.00
CA LYS A 319 8.18 22.63 -20.62
C LYS A 319 7.48 21.71 -19.60
N ILE A 320 6.69 20.73 -20.05
CA ILE A 320 6.05 19.71 -19.20
C ILE A 320 6.92 18.44 -19.16
N SER A 321 7.39 18.06 -17.97
CA SER A 321 8.32 16.93 -17.78
C SER A 321 7.63 15.57 -17.62
N SER A 322 8.12 14.55 -18.33
CA SER A 322 7.81 13.13 -18.07
C SER A 322 8.58 12.54 -16.87
N SER A 323 9.53 13.29 -16.29
CA SER A 323 10.30 12.88 -15.12
C SER A 323 9.70 13.45 -13.83
N ASP A 324 10.03 12.83 -12.69
CA ASP A 324 9.70 13.39 -11.36
C ASP A 324 10.62 14.57 -10.99
N HIS A 325 11.68 14.78 -11.77
CA HIS A 325 12.59 15.91 -11.66
C HIS A 325 12.43 16.87 -12.83
N LEU A 326 12.47 18.17 -12.55
CA LEU A 326 12.48 19.22 -13.57
C LEU A 326 13.91 19.56 -13.97
N SER A 327 14.17 19.59 -15.28
CA SER A 327 15.37 20.27 -15.80
C SER A 327 15.22 21.80 -15.69
N THR A 328 16.32 22.52 -15.96
CA THR A 328 16.38 24.00 -15.89
C THR A 328 15.31 24.67 -16.73
N ASP A 329 14.99 24.10 -17.88
CA ASP A 329 14.06 24.66 -18.86
C ASP A 329 12.65 24.06 -18.75
N GLN A 330 12.38 23.23 -17.74
CA GLN A 330 11.04 22.66 -17.52
C GLN A 330 10.32 23.35 -16.37
N LEU A 331 9.02 23.52 -16.51
CA LEU A 331 8.16 24.28 -15.59
C LEU A 331 7.41 23.40 -14.61
N VAL A 332 6.83 22.29 -15.11
CA VAL A 332 5.87 21.47 -14.37
C VAL A 332 6.02 20.01 -14.73
N THR A 333 5.79 19.11 -13.77
CA THR A 333 5.81 17.66 -14.06
C THR A 333 4.43 17.19 -14.53
N PHE A 334 4.41 16.15 -15.36
CA PHE A 334 3.18 15.52 -15.84
C PHE A 334 2.24 15.17 -14.67
N THR A 335 2.80 14.59 -13.59
CA THR A 335 2.02 14.21 -12.40
C THR A 335 1.30 15.39 -11.74
N VAL A 336 1.93 16.58 -11.70
CA VAL A 336 1.31 17.75 -11.06
C VAL A 336 0.08 18.19 -11.85
N LEU A 337 0.17 18.26 -13.18
CA LEU A 337 -0.97 18.62 -14.02
C LEU A 337 -2.05 17.53 -14.01
N ASP A 338 -1.68 16.27 -14.20
CA ASP A 338 -2.62 15.14 -14.21
C ASP A 338 -3.43 15.09 -12.91
N SER A 339 -2.76 15.20 -11.76
CA SER A 339 -3.41 15.17 -10.45
C SER A 339 -4.36 16.35 -10.22
N ILE A 340 -3.99 17.58 -10.60
CA ILE A 340 -4.85 18.73 -10.32
C ILE A 340 -6.00 18.83 -11.32
N ILE A 341 -5.81 18.40 -12.57
CA ILE A 341 -6.89 18.33 -13.56
C ILE A 341 -7.95 17.33 -13.12
N ASP A 342 -7.52 16.14 -12.66
CA ASP A 342 -8.42 15.16 -12.08
C ASP A 342 -9.16 15.73 -10.86
N GLU A 343 -8.44 16.36 -9.92
CA GLU A 343 -9.01 16.94 -8.69
C GLU A 343 -9.99 18.12 -8.95
N VAL A 344 -9.77 18.92 -9.99
CA VAL A 344 -10.56 20.16 -10.22
C VAL A 344 -11.69 19.93 -11.21
N PHE A 345 -11.45 19.17 -12.27
CA PHE A 345 -12.41 18.98 -13.36
C PHE A 345 -13.09 17.61 -13.36
N HIS A 346 -12.45 16.58 -12.79
CA HIS A 346 -12.94 15.20 -12.77
C HIS A 346 -13.50 14.73 -14.14
N PRO A 347 -12.73 14.81 -15.24
CA PRO A 347 -13.24 14.49 -16.57
C PRO A 347 -13.68 13.03 -16.67
N SER A 348 -14.97 12.84 -16.97
CA SER A 348 -15.60 11.52 -17.00
C SER A 348 -15.57 10.88 -18.39
N ASN A 349 -15.38 11.67 -19.44
CA ASN A 349 -15.39 11.24 -20.83
C ASN A 349 -14.46 12.09 -21.72
N ILE A 350 -14.24 11.64 -22.96
CA ILE A 350 -13.34 12.28 -23.91
C ILE A 350 -13.82 13.64 -24.41
N ILE A 351 -15.13 13.91 -24.41
CA ILE A 351 -15.70 15.19 -24.85
C ILE A 351 -15.35 16.26 -23.82
N GLU A 352 -15.62 15.99 -22.54
CA GLU A 352 -15.21 16.85 -21.42
C GLU A 352 -13.70 17.07 -21.42
N ALA A 353 -12.91 16.01 -21.65
CA ALA A 353 -11.47 16.12 -21.73
C ALA A 353 -11.01 17.09 -22.84
N LYS A 354 -11.61 17.02 -24.03
CA LYS A 354 -11.30 17.95 -25.14
C LYS A 354 -11.67 19.41 -24.82
N GLU A 355 -12.79 19.64 -24.14
CA GLU A 355 -13.15 20.99 -23.69
C GLU A 355 -12.11 21.56 -22.71
N ILE A 356 -11.62 20.72 -21.80
CA ILE A 356 -10.59 21.09 -20.82
C ILE A 356 -9.26 21.38 -21.51
N VAL A 357 -8.90 20.64 -22.57
CA VAL A 357 -7.72 20.94 -23.39
C VAL A 357 -7.79 22.36 -23.93
N GLY A 358 -8.90 22.75 -24.57
CA GLY A 358 -9.07 24.11 -25.10
C GLY A 358 -8.94 25.17 -24.02
N LEU A 359 -9.62 24.98 -22.89
CA LEU A 359 -9.58 25.89 -21.74
C LEU A 359 -8.16 26.09 -21.20
N LEU A 360 -7.46 24.99 -20.90
CA LEU A 360 -6.15 25.04 -20.27
C LEU A 360 -5.06 25.46 -21.25
N LYS A 361 -5.19 25.12 -22.53
CA LYS A 361 -4.30 25.61 -23.58
C LYS A 361 -4.37 27.13 -23.66
N GLU A 362 -5.56 27.71 -23.79
CA GLU A 362 -5.72 29.17 -23.84
C GLU A 362 -5.21 29.83 -22.55
N THR A 363 -5.49 29.23 -21.40
CA THR A 363 -4.98 29.68 -20.10
C THR A 363 -3.46 29.75 -20.10
N PHE A 364 -2.77 28.65 -20.40
CA PHE A 364 -1.33 28.57 -20.32
C PHE A 364 -0.63 29.39 -21.39
N ASP A 365 -1.17 29.42 -22.60
CA ASP A 365 -0.65 30.26 -23.69
C ASP A 365 -0.77 31.75 -23.30
N SER A 366 -1.88 32.17 -22.70
CA SER A 366 -2.06 33.55 -22.23
C SER A 366 -1.03 33.95 -21.17
N ILE A 367 -0.73 33.06 -20.21
CA ILE A 367 0.31 33.29 -19.20
C ILE A 367 1.68 33.34 -19.87
N ALA A 368 2.00 32.38 -20.73
CA ALA A 368 3.30 32.29 -21.39
C ALA A 368 3.58 33.50 -22.30
N MET A 369 2.56 34.00 -22.99
CA MET A 369 2.66 35.21 -23.81
C MET A 369 2.83 36.47 -22.96
N ARG A 370 2.18 36.55 -21.79
CA ARG A 370 2.29 37.69 -20.87
C ARG A 370 3.64 37.72 -20.14
N TYR A 371 4.18 36.56 -19.77
CA TYR A 371 5.40 36.38 -18.98
C TYR A 371 6.42 35.47 -19.72
N PRO A 372 6.92 35.88 -20.89
CA PRO A 372 7.75 35.01 -21.74
C PRO A 372 9.12 34.71 -21.10
N LYS A 373 9.64 35.57 -20.24
CA LYS A 373 10.92 35.29 -19.54
C LYS A 373 10.74 34.16 -18.54
N GLU A 374 9.64 34.17 -17.82
CA GLU A 374 9.34 33.26 -16.73
C GLU A 374 8.87 31.89 -17.24
N PHE A 375 8.26 31.82 -18.42
CA PHE A 375 7.64 30.60 -18.96
C PHE A 375 8.26 30.08 -20.26
N VAL A 376 9.07 30.87 -20.98
CA VAL A 376 9.59 30.47 -22.30
C VAL A 376 11.12 30.52 -22.38
N THR A 377 11.74 31.65 -22.05
CA THR A 377 13.15 31.90 -22.40
C THR A 377 14.13 31.82 -21.25
N ASN A 378 13.79 32.28 -20.04
CA ASN A 378 14.74 32.42 -18.93
C ASN A 378 14.23 31.79 -17.63
N ILE A 379 13.68 30.58 -17.76
CA ILE A 379 12.92 29.87 -16.72
C ILE A 379 13.79 29.61 -15.48
N GLY A 380 15.00 29.10 -15.68
CA GLY A 380 15.91 28.73 -14.60
C GLY A 380 16.38 29.92 -13.76
N GLU A 381 16.64 31.07 -14.39
CA GLU A 381 17.07 32.29 -13.70
C GLU A 381 15.91 32.96 -12.98
N THR A 382 14.78 33.16 -13.66
CA THR A 382 13.58 33.78 -13.07
C THR A 382 13.07 33.01 -11.85
N ARG A 383 13.18 31.67 -11.84
CA ARG A 383 12.79 30.83 -10.70
C ARG A 383 13.56 31.16 -9.41
N LYS A 384 14.75 31.78 -9.50
CA LYS A 384 15.53 32.22 -8.33
C LYS A 384 14.97 33.49 -7.69
N GLU A 385 14.20 34.27 -8.43
CA GLU A 385 13.70 35.60 -8.02
C GLU A 385 12.20 35.58 -7.74
N THR A 386 11.45 34.79 -8.50
CA THR A 386 9.98 34.69 -8.43
C THR A 386 9.53 33.23 -8.28
N ILE A 387 8.34 33.04 -7.70
CA ILE A 387 7.70 31.72 -7.60
C ILE A 387 6.63 31.46 -8.68
N ILE A 388 6.40 32.42 -9.58
CA ILE A 388 5.38 32.36 -10.63
C ILE A 388 5.51 31.11 -11.50
N ASN A 389 6.73 30.67 -11.78
CA ASN A 389 7.01 29.51 -12.64
C ASN A 389 7.40 28.24 -11.84
N SER A 390 7.10 28.22 -10.53
CA SER A 390 7.37 27.06 -9.69
C SER A 390 6.40 25.92 -10.01
N ASN A 391 6.89 24.68 -9.96
CA ASN A 391 6.13 23.46 -10.30
C ASN A 391 4.74 23.44 -9.67
N GLN A 392 4.65 23.76 -8.37
CA GLN A 392 3.39 23.69 -7.62
C GLN A 392 2.47 24.88 -7.87
N MET A 393 2.93 25.96 -8.51
CA MET A 393 2.07 27.09 -8.88
C MET A 393 1.11 26.73 -10.01
N PHE A 394 1.42 25.71 -10.81
CA PHE A 394 0.49 25.21 -11.83
C PHE A 394 -0.83 24.69 -11.26
N ASN A 395 -0.85 24.28 -9.98
CA ASN A 395 -2.12 23.97 -9.31
C ASN A 395 -3.04 25.21 -9.25
N ALA A 396 -2.46 26.40 -9.00
CA ALA A 396 -3.21 27.65 -8.95
C ALA A 396 -3.80 28.01 -10.31
N TYR A 397 -3.01 27.89 -11.38
CA TYR A 397 -3.47 28.23 -12.74
C TYR A 397 -4.63 27.37 -13.19
N VAL A 398 -4.60 26.06 -12.89
CA VAL A 398 -5.72 25.15 -13.20
C VAL A 398 -6.98 25.51 -12.40
N ILE A 399 -6.84 25.88 -11.12
CA ILE A 399 -7.95 26.34 -10.27
C ILE A 399 -8.55 27.64 -10.80
N LEU A 400 -7.71 28.62 -11.16
CA LEU A 400 -8.16 29.90 -11.70
C LEU A 400 -8.85 29.73 -13.05
N ALA A 401 -8.35 28.86 -13.93
CA ALA A 401 -8.99 28.53 -15.19
C ALA A 401 -10.41 27.96 -14.99
N LYS A 402 -10.58 27.05 -14.02
CA LYS A 402 -11.91 26.53 -13.65
C LYS A 402 -12.82 27.63 -13.16
N LYS A 403 -12.32 28.49 -12.27
CA LYS A 403 -13.11 29.61 -11.74
C LYS A 403 -13.55 30.57 -12.83
N LEU A 404 -12.65 30.94 -13.75
CA LEU A 404 -12.98 31.77 -14.92
C LEU A 404 -14.09 31.14 -15.76
N LYS A 405 -13.97 29.83 -16.08
CA LYS A 405 -15.02 29.07 -16.78
C LYS A 405 -16.35 29.13 -16.02
N ASP A 406 -16.35 28.93 -14.72
CA ASP A 406 -17.56 28.88 -13.88
C ASP A 406 -18.27 30.22 -13.78
N VAL A 407 -17.53 31.32 -13.90
CA VAL A 407 -18.10 32.67 -13.92
C VAL A 407 -18.39 33.19 -15.32
N GLY A 408 -18.15 32.38 -16.36
CA GLY A 408 -18.40 32.73 -17.76
C GLY A 408 -17.40 33.73 -18.35
N LEU A 409 -16.19 33.83 -17.78
CA LEU A 409 -15.14 34.72 -18.26
C LEU A 409 -14.14 33.94 -19.14
N PRO A 410 -13.57 34.61 -20.17
CA PRO A 410 -12.58 33.97 -21.05
C PRO A 410 -11.32 33.58 -20.28
N PRO A 411 -10.67 32.45 -20.65
CA PRO A 411 -9.44 31.99 -20.01
C PRO A 411 -8.30 33.00 -20.03
N SER A 412 -8.21 33.80 -21.10
CA SER A 412 -7.22 34.87 -21.25
C SER A 412 -7.22 35.92 -20.14
N HIS A 413 -8.32 36.12 -19.42
CA HIS A 413 -8.36 37.00 -18.23
C HIS A 413 -7.49 36.51 -17.07
N ILE A 414 -6.95 35.30 -17.12
CA ILE A 414 -6.00 34.83 -16.11
C ILE A 414 -4.77 35.75 -16.03
N ALA A 415 -4.33 36.35 -17.14
CA ALA A 415 -3.20 37.27 -17.14
C ALA A 415 -3.48 38.49 -16.24
N THR A 416 -4.71 39.03 -16.29
CA THR A 416 -5.14 40.14 -15.44
C THR A 416 -5.16 39.77 -13.96
N LEU A 417 -5.58 38.55 -13.62
CA LEU A 417 -5.55 38.06 -12.24
C LEU A 417 -4.11 37.91 -11.73
N ILE A 418 -3.22 37.39 -12.57
CA ILE A 418 -1.81 37.18 -12.22
C ILE A 418 -1.09 38.52 -12.06
N ASP A 419 -1.39 39.53 -12.89
CA ASP A 419 -0.81 40.87 -12.79
C ASP A 419 -1.06 41.55 -11.43
N LYS A 420 -2.11 41.15 -10.69
CA LYS A 420 -2.45 41.69 -9.36
C LYS A 420 -1.65 41.06 -8.22
N ILE A 421 -0.91 39.99 -8.48
CA ILE A 421 -0.21 39.22 -7.46
C ILE A 421 1.30 39.43 -7.61
N ASP A 422 1.95 39.92 -6.56
CA ASP A 422 3.41 39.97 -6.51
C ASP A 422 4.00 38.58 -6.22
N PHE A 423 4.49 37.91 -7.25
CA PHE A 423 5.14 36.60 -7.16
C PHE A 423 6.62 36.66 -6.74
N SER A 424 7.18 37.83 -6.45
CA SER A 424 8.56 37.96 -5.97
C SER A 424 8.78 37.12 -4.72
N ARG A 425 9.91 36.44 -4.62
CA ARG A 425 10.27 35.69 -3.40
C ARG A 425 10.47 36.61 -2.19
N SER A 426 10.67 37.90 -2.41
CA SER A 426 10.72 38.92 -1.37
C SER A 426 9.36 39.21 -0.73
N ASN A 427 8.25 38.94 -1.43
CA ASN A 427 6.91 39.22 -0.92
C ASN A 427 6.64 38.40 0.37
N PRO A 428 6.39 39.06 1.52
CA PRO A 428 6.17 38.38 2.80
C PRO A 428 4.96 37.44 2.79
N LEU A 429 3.97 37.68 1.91
CA LEU A 429 2.80 36.82 1.74
C LEU A 429 3.20 35.34 1.61
N TRP A 430 4.21 35.04 0.78
CA TRP A 430 4.60 33.67 0.48
C TRP A 430 5.22 32.94 1.67
N ARG A 431 5.84 33.68 2.60
CA ARG A 431 6.31 33.14 3.89
C ARG A 431 5.15 32.96 4.86
N GLU A 432 4.26 33.96 4.96
CA GLU A 432 3.09 33.94 5.84
C GLU A 432 2.16 32.76 5.57
N ILE A 433 1.91 32.44 4.29
CA ILE A 433 1.06 31.30 3.92
C ILE A 433 1.80 29.96 3.91
N GLY A 434 3.12 29.96 4.14
CA GLY A 434 3.95 28.74 4.21
C GLY A 434 4.27 28.12 2.84
N VAL A 435 4.47 28.95 1.81
CA VAL A 435 5.02 28.51 0.51
C VAL A 435 6.54 28.60 0.50
N LEU A 436 7.09 29.64 1.14
CA LEU A 436 8.52 29.83 1.32
C LEU A 436 8.93 29.64 2.79
N ASP A 437 10.16 29.17 3.01
CA ASP A 437 10.80 29.15 4.32
C ASP A 437 11.48 30.50 4.66
N ASN A 438 12.13 30.57 5.82
CA ASN A 438 12.84 31.76 6.28
C ASN A 438 14.03 32.17 5.39
N ASN A 439 14.51 31.25 4.54
CA ASN A 439 15.60 31.47 3.59
C ASN A 439 15.06 31.76 2.18
N ASN A 440 13.77 32.11 2.04
CA ASN A 440 13.08 32.34 0.78
C ASN A 440 13.16 31.14 -0.19
N SER A 441 13.30 29.92 0.34
CA SER A 441 13.31 28.68 -0.42
C SER A 441 11.94 27.99 -0.38
N ILE A 442 11.57 27.30 -1.46
CA ILE A 442 10.26 26.64 -1.57
C ILE A 442 10.18 25.50 -0.54
N MET A 443 9.13 25.50 0.28
CA MET A 443 8.89 24.43 1.25
C MET A 443 8.64 23.08 0.55
N THR A 444 8.86 21.96 1.26
CA THR A 444 8.75 20.60 0.69
C THR A 444 7.33 20.20 0.27
N LYS A 445 6.27 20.83 0.81
CA LYS A 445 4.86 20.49 0.50
C LYS A 445 3.96 21.73 0.35
N PRO A 446 4.24 22.62 -0.61
CA PRO A 446 3.55 23.91 -0.71
C PRO A 446 2.17 23.78 -1.40
N LYS A 447 1.86 22.64 -2.06
CA LYS A 447 0.62 22.42 -2.82
C LYS A 447 -0.62 22.85 -2.05
N SER A 448 -0.82 22.31 -0.84
CA SER A 448 -2.03 22.61 -0.05
C SER A 448 -2.19 24.10 0.28
N LYS A 449 -1.09 24.81 0.52
CA LYS A 449 -1.08 26.24 0.84
C LYS A 449 -1.44 27.09 -0.38
N ILE A 450 -0.81 26.78 -1.53
CA ILE A 450 -1.11 27.42 -2.82
C ILE A 450 -2.58 27.19 -3.17
N VAL A 451 -3.03 25.93 -3.16
CA VAL A 451 -4.42 25.57 -3.49
C VAL A 451 -5.41 26.31 -2.60
N ASN A 452 -5.18 26.35 -1.28
CA ASN A 452 -6.08 27.02 -0.34
C ASN A 452 -6.13 28.54 -0.54
N PHE A 453 -5.00 29.17 -0.88
CA PHE A 453 -4.96 30.61 -1.17
C PHE A 453 -5.78 30.94 -2.42
N PHE A 454 -5.50 30.29 -3.55
CA PHE A 454 -6.17 30.57 -4.82
C PHE A 454 -7.65 30.11 -4.84
N LYS A 455 -8.02 29.08 -4.06
CA LYS A 455 -9.44 28.72 -3.86
C LYS A 455 -10.25 29.82 -3.17
N LYS A 456 -9.63 30.72 -2.41
CA LYS A 456 -10.34 31.82 -1.71
C LYS A 456 -10.50 33.11 -2.53
N LEU A 457 -9.75 33.28 -3.62
CA LEU A 457 -9.87 34.47 -4.47
C LEU A 457 -11.24 34.55 -5.17
N ASP A 458 -11.91 35.69 -5.10
CA ASP A 458 -13.11 35.97 -5.90
C ASP A 458 -12.71 36.55 -7.26
N VAL A 459 -12.82 35.73 -8.31
CA VAL A 459 -12.39 36.11 -9.65
C VAL A 459 -13.22 37.25 -10.26
N LYS A 460 -14.51 37.40 -9.88
CA LYS A 460 -15.34 38.48 -10.43
C LYS A 460 -14.98 39.83 -9.83
N GLU A 461 -14.80 39.86 -8.51
CA GLU A 461 -14.39 41.08 -7.81
C GLU A 461 -12.99 41.54 -8.27
N GLU A 462 -12.07 40.59 -8.42
CA GLU A 462 -10.72 40.87 -8.87
C GLU A 462 -10.65 41.35 -10.34
N ILE A 463 -11.63 41.03 -11.19
CA ILE A 463 -11.64 41.52 -12.58
C ILE A 463 -12.40 42.86 -12.70
N ASN A 464 -13.41 43.11 -11.87
CA ASN A 464 -14.21 44.34 -11.92
C ASN A 464 -13.52 45.56 -11.29
N ASN A 465 -12.50 45.35 -10.45
CA ASN A 465 -11.64 46.43 -9.94
C ASN A 465 -10.57 46.84 -10.98
N VAL A 466 -10.98 47.11 -12.22
CA VAL A 466 -10.14 47.56 -13.35
C VAL A 466 -10.62 48.92 -13.86
#